data_AF-A0A7K4CQY9-F1
#
_entry.id   AF-A0A7K4CQY9-F1
#
_cell.length_a   1.000
_cell.length_b   1.000
_cell.length_c   1.000
_cell.angle_alpha   90.00
_cell.angle_beta   90.00
_cell.angle_gamma   90.00
#
_symmetry.space_group_name_H-M   'P 1'
#
loop_
_entity.id
_entity.type
_entity.pdbx_description
1 polymer ?
#
loop_
_entity_poly.entity_id
_entity_poly.type
_entity_poly.pdbx_seq_one_letter_code
_entity_poly.pdbx_strand_id
1 'polypeptide(L)'
;MFEIMSQENGKLALHGGPKVKTTPFGTGKRFGDAEKKQVIEALDSDVLFYVLGSKVKEMEAKLKGMYGLKHCNGCSSGTAAVHIALGVLQLPPGSEVITSSVTDMGTVTGALYQMLIPRFADIDPETYNMDPASIKKLVNSKTGAIIVVHHAGLP
;
A
#
# COMPACT_ATOMS: atom_id res chain seq x y z
N MET A 1 -17.69 10.27 -33.77
CA MET A 1 -18.26 11.53 -33.24
C MET A 1 -19.35 11.12 -32.26
N PHE A 2 -19.07 11.07 -30.96
CA PHE A 2 -20.09 10.76 -29.96
C PHE A 2 -20.85 12.06 -29.69
N GLU A 3 -22.09 12.14 -30.17
CA GLU A 3 -23.02 13.20 -29.79
C GLU A 3 -23.38 13.01 -28.31
N ILE A 4 -22.85 13.89 -27.47
CA ILE A 4 -23.39 14.09 -26.13
C ILE A 4 -24.77 14.71 -26.33
N MET A 5 -25.81 13.89 -26.30
CA MET A 5 -27.19 14.38 -26.21
C MET A 5 -27.30 15.20 -24.92
N SER A 6 -27.30 16.52 -25.04
CA SER A 6 -27.58 17.42 -23.92
C SER A 6 -29.04 17.21 -23.53
N GLN A 7 -29.31 16.38 -22.53
CA GLN A 7 -30.64 16.36 -21.93
C GLN A 7 -30.90 17.71 -21.24
N GLU A 8 -31.97 18.38 -21.69
CA GLU A 8 -32.54 19.57 -21.09
C GLU A 8 -33.02 19.28 -19.66
N ASN A 9 -32.19 19.65 -18.68
CA ASN A 9 -32.52 20.30 -17.40
C ASN A 9 -31.41 19.99 -16.38
N GLY A 10 -30.39 20.83 -16.40
CA GLY A 10 -29.13 20.72 -15.63
C GLY A 10 -29.30 20.90 -14.12
N LYS A 11 -30.08 20.04 -13.47
CA LYS A 11 -30.11 19.94 -12.01
C LYS A 11 -29.30 18.72 -11.59
N LEU A 12 -28.22 18.93 -10.85
CA LEU A 12 -27.45 17.81 -10.29
C LEU A 12 -28.37 16.94 -9.41
N ALA A 13 -28.09 15.64 -9.33
CA ALA A 13 -28.82 14.74 -8.45
C ALA A 13 -28.78 15.20 -6.98
N LEU A 14 -27.66 15.81 -6.56
CA LEU A 14 -27.50 16.45 -5.26
C LEU A 14 -28.54 17.55 -5.00
N HIS A 15 -29.02 18.22 -6.06
CA HIS A 15 -30.02 19.27 -6.00
C HIS A 15 -31.43 18.77 -6.35
N GLY A 16 -31.67 17.46 -6.32
CA GLY A 16 -32.97 16.86 -6.64
C GLY A 16 -33.24 16.70 -8.13
N GLY A 17 -32.20 16.74 -8.97
CA GLY A 17 -32.29 16.23 -10.33
C GLY A 17 -32.23 14.69 -10.37
N PRO A 18 -32.41 14.08 -11.55
CA PRO A 18 -32.34 12.64 -11.69
C PRO A 18 -30.91 12.12 -11.46
N LYS A 19 -30.79 10.95 -10.81
CA LYS A 19 -29.49 10.26 -10.66
C LYS A 19 -29.07 9.68 -12.01
N VAL A 20 -27.88 10.06 -12.49
CA VAL A 20 -27.28 9.48 -13.72
C VAL A 20 -27.02 7.98 -13.56
N LYS A 21 -26.60 7.55 -12.37
CA LYS A 21 -26.44 6.14 -12.01
C LYS A 21 -27.56 5.73 -11.06
N THR A 22 -28.45 4.87 -11.53
CA THR A 22 -29.58 4.35 -10.75
C THR A 22 -29.32 2.98 -10.13
N THR A 23 -28.22 2.32 -10.52
CA THR A 23 -27.82 1.02 -9.96
C THR A 23 -26.87 1.20 -8.76
N PRO A 24 -26.76 0.23 -7.83
CA PRO A 24 -25.74 0.24 -6.78
C PRO A 24 -24.31 0.22 -7.35
N PHE A 25 -23.35 0.82 -6.66
CA PHE A 25 -21.94 0.60 -6.98
C PHE A 25 -21.58 -0.84 -6.62
N GLY A 26 -21.14 -1.62 -7.61
CA GLY A 26 -20.66 -2.98 -7.41
C GLY A 26 -19.15 -2.99 -7.23
N THR A 27 -18.65 -3.93 -6.43
CA THR A 27 -17.21 -4.17 -6.24
C THR A 27 -16.64 -5.21 -7.21
N GLY A 28 -17.49 -5.80 -8.07
CA GLY A 28 -17.12 -6.89 -8.97
C GLY A 28 -16.91 -8.23 -8.24
N LYS A 29 -16.63 -9.30 -9.00
CA LYS A 29 -16.26 -10.61 -8.44
C LYS A 29 -14.78 -10.60 -8.10
N ARG A 30 -14.44 -10.57 -6.81
CA ARG A 30 -13.05 -10.52 -6.32
C ARG A 30 -12.36 -11.89 -6.23
N PHE A 31 -13.12 -12.97 -6.01
CA PHE A 31 -12.59 -14.31 -5.77
C PHE A 31 -13.27 -15.34 -6.66
N GLY A 32 -12.50 -16.32 -7.14
CA GLY A 32 -12.94 -17.44 -7.96
C GLY A 32 -12.67 -18.79 -7.30
N ASP A 33 -12.81 -19.86 -8.08
CA ASP A 33 -12.66 -21.23 -7.55
C ASP A 33 -11.19 -21.57 -7.27
N ALA A 34 -10.24 -20.86 -7.90
CA ALA A 34 -8.82 -20.97 -7.61
C ALA A 34 -8.49 -20.53 -6.17
N GLU A 35 -9.00 -19.37 -5.72
CA GLU A 35 -8.79 -18.91 -4.34
C GLU A 35 -9.52 -19.80 -3.34
N LYS A 36 -10.75 -20.22 -3.64
CA LYS A 36 -11.50 -21.16 -2.77
C LYS A 36 -10.74 -22.45 -2.56
N LYS A 37 -10.18 -23.02 -3.63
CA LYS A 37 -9.35 -24.23 -3.56
C LYS A 37 -8.17 -24.04 -2.61
N GLN A 38 -7.45 -22.92 -2.69
CA GLN A 38 -6.32 -22.63 -1.80
C GLN A 38 -6.73 -22.49 -0.33
N VAL A 39 -7.88 -21.87 -0.07
CA VAL A 39 -8.42 -21.73 1.29
C VAL A 39 -8.84 -23.09 1.85
N ILE A 40 -9.55 -23.90 1.07
CA ILE A 40 -9.98 -25.25 1.49
C ILE A 40 -8.76 -26.13 1.79
N GLU A 41 -7.76 -26.16 0.90
CA GLU A 41 -6.50 -26.89 1.15
C GLU A 41 -5.78 -26.42 2.42
N ALA A 42 -5.86 -25.12 2.76
CA ALA A 42 -5.28 -24.61 4.00
C ALA A 42 -6.05 -25.12 5.23
N LEU A 43 -7.39 -25.08 5.19
CA LEU A 43 -8.24 -25.56 6.28
C LEU A 43 -8.11 -27.08 6.49
N ASP A 44 -8.11 -27.85 5.40
CA ASP A 44 -7.98 -29.31 5.42
C ASP A 44 -6.62 -29.78 5.95
N SER A 45 -5.61 -28.90 5.97
CA SER A 45 -4.29 -29.23 6.54
C SER A 45 -4.29 -29.33 8.08
N ASP A 46 -5.34 -28.85 8.74
CA ASP A 46 -5.59 -28.92 10.19
C ASP A 46 -4.43 -28.42 11.08
N VAL A 47 -3.62 -27.50 10.54
CA VAL A 47 -2.50 -26.88 11.25
C VAL A 47 -2.41 -25.38 10.94
N LEU A 48 -1.68 -24.64 11.79
CA LEU A 48 -1.39 -23.24 11.51
C LEU A 48 -0.61 -23.08 10.20
N PHE A 49 -1.19 -22.32 9.26
CA PHE A 49 -0.73 -22.22 7.87
C PHE A 49 0.70 -21.67 7.70
N TYR A 50 1.19 -20.93 8.70
CA TYR A 50 2.50 -20.26 8.68
C TYR A 50 3.58 -20.98 9.52
N VAL A 51 3.19 -21.76 10.53
CA VAL A 51 4.16 -22.48 11.41
C VAL A 51 4.44 -23.87 10.84
N LEU A 52 3.39 -24.70 10.78
CA LEU A 52 3.48 -26.11 10.40
C LEU A 52 2.99 -26.33 8.96
N GLY A 53 2.08 -25.50 8.47
CA GLY A 53 1.59 -25.55 7.10
C GLY A 53 2.61 -25.05 6.05
N SER A 54 2.27 -25.25 4.78
CA SER A 54 3.10 -24.86 3.62
C SER A 54 2.62 -23.58 2.93
N LYS A 55 1.36 -23.15 3.12
CA LYS A 55 0.74 -22.10 2.31
C LYS A 55 1.47 -20.77 2.33
N VAL A 56 1.97 -20.34 3.50
CA VAL A 56 2.78 -19.10 3.58
C VAL A 56 4.13 -19.27 2.89
N LYS A 57 4.81 -20.41 3.08
CA LYS A 57 6.11 -20.70 2.45
C LYS A 57 5.99 -20.78 0.92
N GLU A 58 4.92 -21.36 0.41
CA GLU A 58 4.62 -21.41 -1.03
C GLU A 58 4.38 -20.00 -1.61
N MET A 59 3.63 -19.15 -0.91
CA MET A 59 3.42 -17.76 -1.30
C MET A 59 4.74 -16.99 -1.34
N GLU A 60 5.56 -17.10 -0.28
CA GLU A 60 6.87 -16.45 -0.20
C GLU A 60 7.81 -16.90 -1.32
N ALA A 61 7.86 -18.21 -1.62
CA ALA A 61 8.67 -18.74 -2.70
C ALA A 61 8.23 -18.20 -4.08
N LYS A 62 6.92 -18.12 -4.33
CA LYS A 62 6.37 -17.54 -5.56
C LYS A 62 6.72 -16.05 -5.69
N LEU A 63 6.58 -15.27 -4.62
CA LEU A 63 6.92 -13.84 -4.60
C LEU A 63 8.43 -13.62 -4.81
N LYS A 64 9.29 -14.43 -4.17
CA LYS A 64 10.73 -14.39 -4.42
C LYS A 64 11.07 -14.61 -5.89
N GLY A 65 10.45 -15.60 -6.53
CA GLY A 65 10.66 -15.89 -7.94
C GLY A 65 10.16 -14.77 -8.85
N MET A 66 8.97 -14.22 -8.57
CA MET A 66 8.35 -13.15 -9.36
C MET A 66 9.19 -11.86 -9.39
N TYR A 67 9.80 -11.50 -8.25
CA TYR A 67 10.54 -10.25 -8.10
C TYR A 67 12.07 -10.42 -8.07
N GLY A 68 12.59 -11.65 -8.24
CA GLY A 68 14.03 -11.92 -8.17
C GLY A 68 14.66 -11.65 -6.80
N LEU A 69 13.90 -11.81 -5.71
CA LEU A 69 14.34 -11.47 -4.35
C LEU A 69 15.09 -12.63 -3.67
N LYS A 70 16.16 -12.32 -2.95
CA LYS A 70 16.89 -13.30 -2.10
C LYS A 70 16.06 -13.78 -0.92
N HIS A 71 15.26 -12.88 -0.33
CA HIS A 71 14.44 -13.14 0.86
C HIS A 71 13.03 -12.55 0.66
N CYS A 72 12.02 -13.21 1.24
CA CYS A 72 10.65 -12.72 1.34
C CYS A 72 10.07 -13.32 2.63
N ASN A 73 9.41 -12.49 3.42
CA ASN A 73 8.76 -12.92 4.66
C ASN A 73 7.37 -12.31 4.71
N GLY A 74 6.35 -13.15 4.76
CA GLY A 74 4.96 -12.75 4.89
C GLY A 74 4.68 -12.09 6.24
N CYS A 75 3.81 -11.10 6.23
CA CYS A 75 3.27 -10.49 7.44
C CYS A 75 1.79 -10.14 7.24
N SER A 76 1.14 -9.64 8.28
CA SER A 76 -0.32 -9.45 8.30
C SER A 76 -0.82 -8.31 7.40
N SER A 77 0.03 -7.34 7.05
CA SER A 77 -0.36 -6.16 6.25
C SER A 77 0.85 -5.39 5.73
N GLY A 78 0.63 -4.47 4.79
CA GLY A 78 1.66 -3.51 4.37
C GLY A 78 2.18 -2.63 5.52
N THR A 79 1.30 -2.18 6.42
CA THR A 79 1.68 -1.43 7.63
C THR A 79 2.59 -2.25 8.54
N ALA A 80 2.28 -3.53 8.75
CA ALA A 80 3.13 -4.43 9.52
C ALA A 80 4.50 -4.63 8.85
N ALA A 81 4.55 -4.72 7.51
CA ALA A 81 5.81 -4.84 6.77
C ALA A 81 6.74 -3.63 7.02
N VAL A 82 6.20 -2.41 6.90
CA VAL A 82 6.96 -1.17 7.14
C VAL A 82 7.40 -1.06 8.59
N HIS A 83 6.51 -1.40 9.54
CA HIS A 83 6.85 -1.40 10.96
C HIS A 83 8.00 -2.37 11.26
N ILE A 84 7.93 -3.62 10.78
CA ILE A 84 9.00 -4.62 10.95
C ILE A 84 10.30 -4.12 10.31
N ALA A 85 10.24 -3.58 9.09
CA ALA A 85 11.42 -3.10 8.37
C ALA A 85 12.16 -2.02 9.16
N LEU A 86 11.43 -1.03 9.70
CA LEU A 86 11.99 0.00 10.56
C LEU A 86 12.51 -0.59 11.90
N GLY A 87 11.79 -1.55 12.49
CA GLY A 87 12.16 -2.20 13.76
C GLY A 87 13.51 -2.89 13.71
N VAL A 88 13.82 -3.50 12.57
CA VAL A 88 15.11 -4.17 12.34
C VAL A 88 16.27 -3.17 12.23
N LEU A 89 16.02 -1.91 11.86
CA LEU A 89 17.07 -0.89 11.79
C LEU A 89 17.53 -0.41 13.18
N GLN A 90 16.71 -0.65 14.23
CA GLN A 90 17.00 -0.27 15.61
C GLN A 90 17.45 1.20 15.75
N LEU A 91 16.77 2.09 15.01
CA LEU A 91 17.08 3.52 15.04
C LEU A 91 16.79 4.10 16.44
N PRO A 92 17.65 5.01 16.95
CA PRO A 92 17.40 5.68 18.21
C PRO A 92 16.06 6.45 18.20
N PRO A 93 15.34 6.51 19.33
CA PRO A 93 14.20 7.41 19.47
C PRO A 93 14.56 8.84 19.09
N GLY A 94 13.71 9.50 18.31
CA GLY A 94 13.95 10.83 17.77
C GLY A 94 14.74 10.87 16.46
N SER A 95 15.21 9.74 15.92
CA SER A 95 15.73 9.68 14.55
C SER A 95 14.64 10.03 13.53
N GLU A 96 15.05 10.65 12.43
CA GLU A 96 14.16 11.12 11.38
C GLU A 96 14.00 10.08 10.25
N VAL A 97 12.78 9.89 9.79
CA VAL A 97 12.44 9.05 8.63
C VAL A 97 11.85 9.95 7.55
N ILE A 98 12.54 10.08 6.42
CA ILE A 98 12.05 10.88 5.30
C ILE A 98 11.05 10.05 4.49
N THR A 99 9.89 10.61 4.16
CA THR A 99 8.89 9.94 3.30
C THR A 99 7.99 10.95 2.58
N SER A 100 7.03 10.46 1.79
CA SER A 100 6.10 11.29 1.02
C SER A 100 4.99 11.85 1.91
N SER A 101 4.59 13.10 1.69
CA SER A 101 3.33 13.64 2.24
C SER A 101 2.09 13.08 1.53
N VAL A 102 2.25 12.61 0.28
CA VAL A 102 1.21 11.95 -0.51
C VAL A 102 1.38 10.45 -0.36
N THR A 103 0.83 9.90 0.72
CA THR A 103 0.91 8.48 1.06
C THR A 103 -0.24 8.02 1.96
N ASP A 104 -0.37 6.70 2.16
CA ASP A 104 -1.25 6.10 3.15
C ASP A 104 -0.64 6.13 4.57
N MET A 105 -1.50 6.10 5.59
CA MET A 105 -1.07 6.07 7.00
C MET A 105 -0.13 4.91 7.32
N GLY A 106 -0.27 3.77 6.65
CA GLY A 106 0.58 2.60 6.84
C GLY A 106 2.07 2.87 6.64
N THR A 107 2.43 3.87 5.84
CA THR A 107 3.83 4.32 5.64
C THR A 107 4.41 4.97 6.89
N VAL A 108 3.60 5.68 7.66
CA VAL A 108 4.05 6.56 8.76
C VAL A 108 3.85 5.91 10.12
N THR A 109 2.80 5.10 10.29
CA THR A 109 2.42 4.49 11.57
C THR A 109 3.56 3.70 12.20
N GLY A 110 4.31 2.91 11.43
CA GLY A 110 5.44 2.14 11.94
C GLY A 110 6.58 3.00 12.51
N ALA A 111 6.83 4.17 11.92
CA ALA A 111 7.83 5.12 12.40
C ALA A 111 7.39 5.73 13.74
N LEU A 112 6.12 6.12 13.85
CA LEU A 112 5.58 6.70 15.08
C LEU A 112 5.60 5.72 16.26
N TYR A 113 5.24 4.45 16.04
CA TYR A 113 5.30 3.42 17.10
C TYR A 113 6.71 3.16 17.61
N GLN A 114 7.73 3.48 16.81
CA GLN A 114 9.14 3.36 17.19
C GLN A 114 9.75 4.67 17.70
N MET A 115 8.90 5.67 17.98
CA MET A 115 9.34 7.00 18.42
C MET A 115 10.27 7.71 17.42
N LEU A 116 10.14 7.40 16.13
CA LEU A 116 10.84 8.09 15.06
C LEU A 116 10.04 9.30 14.59
N ILE A 117 10.70 10.26 13.95
CA ILE A 117 10.13 11.53 13.49
C ILE A 117 9.94 11.49 11.97
N PRO A 118 8.72 11.42 11.45
CA PRO A 118 8.48 11.54 10.01
C PRO A 118 8.86 12.94 9.51
N ARG A 119 9.61 13.00 8.41
CA ARG A 119 9.96 14.23 7.68
C ARG A 119 9.45 14.10 6.25
N PHE A 120 8.59 15.02 5.83
CA PHE A 120 7.95 14.89 4.53
C PHE A 120 8.74 15.61 3.43
N ALA A 121 9.20 14.85 2.44
CA ALA A 121 9.70 15.40 1.19
C ALA A 121 8.51 15.83 0.32
N ASP A 122 8.71 16.90 -0.43
CA ASP A 122 7.77 17.33 -1.47
C ASP A 122 7.78 16.33 -2.64
N ILE A 123 6.73 16.41 -3.46
CA ILE A 123 6.51 15.51 -4.59
C ILE A 123 6.74 16.20 -5.93
N ASP A 124 7.06 15.41 -6.95
CA ASP A 124 6.95 15.83 -8.35
C ASP A 124 5.46 15.88 -8.73
N PRO A 125 4.92 17.03 -9.19
CA PRO A 125 3.50 17.17 -9.51
C PRO A 125 3.02 16.31 -10.69
N GLU A 126 3.93 15.84 -11.55
CA GLU A 126 3.57 15.01 -12.71
C GLU A 126 3.45 13.53 -12.33
N THR A 127 4.24 13.07 -11.34
CA THR A 127 4.30 11.65 -10.94
C THR A 127 3.65 11.38 -9.59
N TYR A 128 3.53 12.40 -8.74
CA TYR A 128 3.17 12.32 -7.33
C TYR A 128 4.14 11.49 -6.47
N ASN A 129 5.27 11.05 -7.03
CA ASN A 129 6.37 10.45 -6.28
C ASN A 129 7.25 11.55 -5.67
N MET A 130 8.02 11.20 -4.64
CA MET A 130 8.89 12.17 -3.98
C MET A 130 9.94 12.75 -4.94
N ASP A 131 10.11 14.08 -4.92
CA ASP A 131 11.18 14.76 -5.64
C ASP A 131 12.54 14.44 -4.98
N PRO A 132 13.50 13.84 -5.72
CA PRO A 132 14.83 13.56 -5.19
C PRO A 132 15.56 14.81 -4.66
N ALA A 133 15.34 15.98 -5.24
CA ALA A 133 15.96 17.21 -4.76
C ALA A 133 15.37 17.65 -3.41
N SER A 134 14.06 17.50 -3.20
CA SER A 134 13.42 17.70 -1.90
C SER A 134 13.94 16.72 -0.85
N ILE A 135 14.12 15.43 -1.18
CA ILE A 135 14.71 14.44 -0.25
C ILE A 135 16.09 14.91 0.19
N LYS A 136 16.95 15.29 -0.77
CA LYS A 136 18.33 15.72 -0.50
C LYS A 136 18.41 16.93 0.46
N LYS A 137 17.45 17.86 0.38
CA LYS A 137 17.38 19.04 1.28
C LYS A 137 17.02 18.67 2.72
N LEU A 138 16.34 17.54 2.95
CA LEU A 138 15.90 17.10 4.27
C LEU A 138 16.93 16.25 5.00
N VAL A 139 17.80 15.55 4.26
CA VAL A 139 18.83 14.70 4.85
C VAL A 139 19.75 15.52 5.76
N ASN A 140 19.87 15.08 7.02
CA ASN A 140 20.73 15.69 8.02
C ASN A 140 21.26 14.60 8.98
N SER A 141 21.97 15.00 10.04
CA SER A 141 22.61 14.06 10.98
C SER A 141 21.64 13.18 11.78
N LYS A 142 20.34 13.52 11.83
CA LYS A 142 19.30 12.73 12.48
C LYS A 142 18.59 11.77 11.53
N THR A 143 18.80 11.88 10.21
CA THR A 143 18.13 11.03 9.22
C THR A 143 18.60 9.59 9.35
N GLY A 144 17.70 8.70 9.75
CA GLY A 144 17.96 7.27 9.92
C GLY A 144 17.46 6.40 8.77
N ALA A 145 16.41 6.84 8.06
CA ALA A 145 15.86 6.11 6.92
C ALA A 145 15.12 7.01 5.93
N ILE A 146 14.92 6.49 4.72
CA ILE A 146 14.04 7.06 3.69
C ILE A 146 13.06 5.95 3.28
N ILE A 147 11.76 6.22 3.34
CA ILE A 147 10.71 5.32 2.87
C ILE A 147 10.09 5.88 1.60
N VAL A 148 10.31 5.19 0.49
CA VAL A 148 9.77 5.54 -0.82
C VAL A 148 8.37 4.96 -1.01
N VAL A 149 7.51 5.74 -1.63
CA VAL A 149 6.14 5.36 -1.99
C VAL A 149 6.07 5.38 -3.50
N HIS A 150 5.72 4.24 -4.09
CA HIS A 150 5.41 4.13 -5.52
C HIS A 150 3.95 4.49 -5.72
N HIS A 151 3.66 5.79 -5.88
CA HIS A 151 2.31 6.32 -5.90
C HIS A 151 1.50 5.69 -7.03
N ALA A 152 0.32 5.15 -6.70
CA ALA A 152 -0.53 4.38 -7.62
C ALA A 152 0.18 3.23 -8.37
N GLY A 153 1.29 2.71 -7.82
CA GLY A 153 2.09 1.65 -8.43
C GLY A 153 3.14 2.14 -9.44
N LEU A 154 3.35 3.45 -9.57
CA LEU A 154 4.39 4.04 -10.42
C LEU A 154 5.76 3.99 -9.71
N PRO A 155 6.74 3.21 -10.21
CA PRO A 155 8.04 3.06 -9.58
C PRO A 155 8.91 4.33 -9.62
#